data_AF-A0A7K1SNV9-F1
#
_entry.id   AF-A0A7K1SNV9-F1
#
_cell.length_a   1.000
_cell.length_b   1.000
_cell.length_c   1.000
_cell.angle_alpha   90.00
_cell.angle_beta   90.00
_cell.angle_gamma   90.00
#
_symmetry.space_group_name_H-M   'P 1'
#
loop_
_entity.id
_entity.type
_entity.pdbx_description
1 polymer ?
#
loop_
_entity_poly.entity_id
_entity_poly.type
_entity_poly.pdbx_seq_one_letter_code
_entity_poly.pdbx_strand_id
1 'polypeptide(L)'
;MDIQPPEDDSGSFDGINSRQIVIDWTEAVTDLYKNYRELSTYIYQSSNQNSQCNDDNNTYIGQCPVSQLIALVTTMQVELEKLLRDVSKEDNSRRSASLRHYKKLIDHTLRLDHLNQQAQSRLHLLSLSTS
;
A
#
# COMPACT_ATOMS: atom_id res chain seq x y z
N MET A 1 -2.72 29.46 46.59
CA MET A 1 -3.58 29.19 45.42
C MET A 1 -2.66 28.61 44.37
N ASP A 2 -2.57 27.28 44.33
CA ASP A 2 -1.80 26.57 43.32
C ASP A 2 -2.69 26.35 42.09
N ILE A 3 -2.31 26.95 40.98
CA ILE A 3 -2.95 26.76 39.69
C ILE A 3 -2.26 25.56 39.04
N GLN A 4 -2.91 24.40 39.13
CA GLN A 4 -2.50 23.19 38.43
C GLN A 4 -2.75 23.40 36.92
N PRO A 5 -1.77 23.15 36.03
CA PRO A 5 -1.96 23.30 34.60
C PRO A 5 -2.91 22.21 34.08
N PRO A 6 -3.73 22.50 33.04
CA PRO A 6 -4.60 21.50 32.45
C PRO A 6 -3.74 20.39 31.84
N GLU A 7 -3.96 19.17 32.31
CA GLU A 7 -3.40 17.96 31.75
C GLU A 7 -3.76 17.90 30.27
N ASP A 8 -2.74 17.75 29.42
CA ASP A 8 -2.90 17.44 28.01
C ASP A 8 -3.76 16.18 27.90
N ASP A 9 -5.03 16.37 27.55
CA ASP A 9 -5.96 15.32 27.09
C ASP A 9 -5.45 14.80 25.73
N SER A 10 -4.33 14.10 25.79
CA SER A 10 -3.78 13.30 24.71
C SER A 10 -4.70 12.12 24.48
N GLY A 11 -5.83 12.39 23.82
CA GLY A 11 -6.49 11.56 22.82
C GLY A 11 -6.42 10.04 22.99
N SER A 12 -6.51 9.53 24.21
CA SER A 12 -6.59 8.09 24.48
C SER A 12 -8.05 7.69 24.38
N PHE A 13 -8.47 7.46 23.14
CA PHE A 13 -9.72 6.81 22.84
C PHE A 13 -9.52 5.30 22.93
N ASP A 14 -9.97 4.69 24.03
CA ASP A 14 -10.22 3.25 24.15
C ASP A 14 -9.15 2.32 23.53
N GLY A 15 -7.90 2.42 23.97
CA GLY A 15 -6.86 1.43 23.65
C GLY A 15 -6.37 1.42 22.20
N ILE A 16 -6.81 2.37 21.36
CA ILE A 16 -6.36 2.53 19.98
C ILE A 16 -5.30 3.63 19.94
N ASN A 17 -4.04 3.25 19.72
CA ASN A 17 -2.94 4.19 19.53
C ASN A 17 -3.01 4.79 18.11
N SER A 18 -3.80 5.85 17.96
CA SER A 18 -4.02 6.57 16.69
C SER A 18 -2.73 7.01 16.02
N ARG A 19 -1.74 7.45 16.80
CA ARG A 19 -0.41 7.81 16.30
C ARG A 19 0.27 6.61 15.64
N GLN A 20 0.26 5.45 16.30
CA GLN A 20 0.87 4.23 15.74
C GLN A 20 0.20 3.82 14.43
N ILE A 21 -1.14 3.85 14.38
CA ILE A 21 -1.88 3.48 13.17
C ILE A 21 -1.52 4.38 11.99
N VAL A 22 -1.37 5.69 12.22
CA VAL A 22 -0.96 6.62 11.16
C VAL A 22 0.48 6.38 10.72
N ILE A 23 1.38 6.03 11.64
CA ILE A 23 2.77 5.67 11.31
C ILE A 23 2.79 4.41 10.44
N ASP A 24 2.17 3.32 10.90
CA ASP A 24 2.13 2.03 10.19
C ASP A 24 1.52 2.20 8.81
N TRP A 25 0.44 2.97 8.73
CA TRP A 25 -0.20 3.30 7.46
C TRP A 25 0.73 4.08 6.51
N THR A 26 1.43 5.10 7.01
CA THR A 26 2.33 5.92 6.19
C THR A 26 3.51 5.09 5.66
N GLU A 27 4.04 4.18 6.48
CA GLU A 27 5.08 3.24 6.10
C GLU A 27 4.58 2.28 5.02
N ALA A 28 3.43 1.64 5.23
CA ALA A 28 2.84 0.71 4.27
C ALA A 28 2.55 1.37 2.90
N VAL A 29 2.03 2.60 2.89
CA VAL A 29 1.81 3.38 1.65
C VAL A 29 3.13 3.72 0.96
N THR A 30 4.14 4.13 1.73
CA THR A 30 5.47 4.48 1.20
C THR A 30 6.10 3.29 0.51
N ASP A 31 6.06 2.12 1.14
CA ASP A 31 6.60 0.89 0.56
C ASP A 31 5.78 0.40 -0.63
N LEU A 32 4.45 0.57 -0.60
CA LEU A 32 3.59 0.26 -1.73
C LEU A 32 3.97 1.08 -2.96
N TYR A 33 4.21 2.38 -2.77
CA TYR A 33 4.61 3.26 -3.86
C TYR A 33 5.98 2.91 -4.44
N LYS A 34 6.97 2.59 -3.59
CA LYS A 34 8.29 2.12 -4.04
C LYS A 34 8.16 0.84 -4.87
N ASN A 35 7.48 -0.16 -4.33
CA ASN A 35 7.27 -1.46 -4.96
C ASN A 35 6.50 -1.32 -6.29
N TYR A 36 5.45 -0.51 -6.31
CA TYR A 36 4.68 -0.19 -7.51
C TYR A 36 5.56 0.40 -8.61
N ARG A 37 6.41 1.38 -8.26
CA ARG A 37 7.29 2.07 -9.21
C ARG A 37 8.33 1.12 -9.80
N GLU A 38 8.94 0.28 -8.97
CA GLU A 38 9.93 -0.69 -9.43
C GLU A 38 9.30 -1.73 -10.36
N LEU A 39 8.18 -2.35 -9.94
CA LEU A 39 7.47 -3.33 -10.78
C LEU A 39 7.02 -2.71 -12.11
N SER A 40 6.47 -1.51 -12.08
CA SER A 40 6.08 -0.79 -13.29
C SER A 40 7.28 -0.59 -14.22
N THR A 41 8.44 -0.20 -13.67
CA THR A 41 9.67 -0.01 -14.46
C THR A 41 10.09 -1.30 -15.15
N TYR A 42 10.07 -2.44 -14.45
CA TYR A 42 10.36 -3.75 -15.07
C TYR A 42 9.37 -4.10 -16.19
N ILE A 43 8.07 -3.87 -15.98
CA ILE A 43 7.04 -4.11 -16.99
C ILE A 43 7.29 -3.26 -18.24
N TYR A 44 7.55 -1.96 -18.07
CA TYR A 44 7.84 -1.06 -19.20
C TYR A 44 9.11 -1.45 -19.94
N GLN A 45 10.19 -1.80 -19.23
CA GLN A 45 11.45 -2.24 -19.85
C GLN A 45 11.27 -3.53 -20.65
N SER A 46 10.54 -4.51 -20.11
CA SER A 46 10.25 -5.76 -20.82
C SER A 46 9.39 -5.54 -22.05
N SER A 47 8.37 -4.66 -21.97
CA SER A 47 7.54 -4.31 -23.12
C SER A 47 8.35 -3.68 -24.25
N ASN A 48 9.38 -2.89 -23.94
CA ASN A 48 10.22 -2.26 -24.96
C ASN A 48 11.24 -3.23 -25.60
N GLN A 49 11.66 -4.27 -24.86
CA GLN A 49 12.59 -5.29 -25.36
C GLN A 49 11.90 -6.40 -26.17
N ASN A 50 10.64 -6.72 -25.85
CA ASN A 50 9.89 -7.83 -26.46
C ASN A 50 9.00 -7.44 -27.65
N SER A 51 9.05 -6.19 -28.13
CA SER A 51 8.28 -5.68 -29.29
C SER A 51 8.52 -6.41 -30.63
N GLN A 52 9.27 -7.51 -30.64
CA GLN A 52 9.64 -8.25 -31.84
C GLN A 52 9.16 -9.72 -31.87
N CYS A 53 8.46 -10.21 -30.83
CA CYS A 53 7.89 -11.56 -30.83
C CYS A 53 6.40 -11.55 -30.51
N ASN A 54 5.59 -11.77 -31.54
CA ASN A 54 4.15 -12.02 -31.45
C ASN A 54 3.93 -13.37 -30.74
N ASP A 55 3.58 -13.34 -29.45
CA ASP A 55 2.74 -14.37 -28.80
C ASP A 55 2.29 -13.87 -27.41
N ASP A 56 1.08 -13.32 -27.36
CA ASP A 56 0.51 -12.52 -26.26
C ASP A 56 0.25 -13.26 -24.93
N ASN A 57 0.52 -14.56 -24.83
CA ASN A 57 0.06 -15.36 -23.68
C ASN A 57 1.14 -15.90 -22.75
N ASN A 58 2.43 -15.72 -23.05
CA ASN A 58 3.48 -16.32 -22.23
C ASN A 58 4.73 -15.44 -22.08
N THR A 59 4.55 -14.13 -21.98
CA THR A 59 5.66 -13.20 -21.71
C THR A 59 6.04 -13.27 -20.23
N TYR A 60 7.29 -13.63 -19.95
CA TYR A 60 7.87 -13.64 -18.61
C TYR A 60 8.93 -12.54 -18.48
N ILE A 61 9.01 -11.94 -17.30
CA ILE A 61 10.19 -11.19 -16.86
C ILE A 61 10.88 -12.08 -15.83
N GLY A 62 12.05 -12.61 -16.18
CA GLY A 62 12.70 -13.63 -15.37
C GLY A 62 11.79 -14.85 -15.17
N GLN A 63 11.46 -15.16 -13.92
CA GLN A 63 10.54 -16.26 -13.54
C GLN A 63 9.09 -15.82 -13.35
N CYS A 64 8.77 -14.53 -13.51
CA CYS A 64 7.44 -14.00 -13.24
C CYS A 64 6.66 -13.75 -14.55
N PRO A 65 5.44 -14.30 -14.70
CA PRO A 65 4.58 -13.92 -15.82
C PRO A 65 4.25 -12.43 -15.77
N VAL A 66 4.41 -11.73 -16.90
CA VAL A 66 4.10 -10.28 -17.02
C VAL A 66 2.66 -10.00 -16.60
N SER A 67 1.72 -10.88 -16.98
CA SER A 67 0.31 -10.76 -16.62
C SER A 67 0.06 -10.73 -15.11
N GLN A 68 0.82 -11.52 -14.33
CA GLN A 68 0.73 -11.50 -12.87
C GLN A 68 1.31 -10.20 -12.28
N LEU A 69 2.38 -9.66 -12.87
CA LEU A 69 2.95 -8.39 -12.44
C LEU A 69 2.01 -7.22 -12.73
N ILE A 70 1.39 -7.21 -13.92
CA ILE A 70 0.37 -6.21 -14.29
C ILE A 70 -0.81 -6.31 -13.32
N ALA A 71 -1.36 -7.50 -13.07
CA ALA A 71 -2.48 -7.69 -12.16
C ALA A 71 -2.16 -7.21 -10.73
N LEU A 72 -0.92 -7.45 -10.26
CA LEU A 72 -0.46 -6.97 -8.96
C LEU A 72 -0.39 -5.44 -8.91
N VAL A 73 0.26 -4.82 -9.91
CA VAL A 73 0.38 -3.36 -10.03
C VAL A 73 -0.99 -2.69 -10.12
N THR A 74 -1.93 -3.25 -10.90
CA THR A 74 -3.32 -2.78 -10.97
C THR A 74 -4.02 -2.90 -9.62
N THR A 75 -3.83 -4.01 -8.89
CA THR A 75 -4.43 -4.20 -7.56
C THR A 75 -3.89 -3.18 -6.56
N MET A 76 -2.57 -2.91 -6.57
CA MET A 76 -1.94 -1.89 -5.73
C MET A 76 -2.53 -0.50 -6.00
N GLN A 77 -2.70 -0.13 -7.27
CA GLN A 77 -3.33 1.14 -7.65
C GLN A 77 -4.78 1.24 -7.15
N VAL A 78 -5.59 0.20 -7.36
CA VAL A 78 -6.99 0.18 -6.93
C VAL A 78 -7.13 0.34 -5.41
N GLU A 79 -6.26 -0.29 -4.63
CA GLU A 79 -6.29 -0.13 -3.18
C GLU A 79 -5.85 1.27 -2.73
N LEU A 80 -4.85 1.89 -3.38
CA LEU A 80 -4.51 3.30 -3.12
C LEU A 80 -5.70 4.25 -3.40
N GLU A 81 -6.41 4.04 -4.51
CA GLU A 81 -7.57 4.86 -4.85
C GLU A 81 -8.74 4.67 -3.86
N LYS A 82 -8.97 3.43 -3.39
CA LYS A 82 -9.95 3.17 -2.33
C LYS A 82 -9.56 3.86 -1.04
N LEU A 83 -8.30 3.78 -0.66
CA LEU A 83 -7.79 4.40 0.54
C LEU A 83 -7.96 5.92 0.49
N LEU A 84 -7.58 6.56 -0.62
CA LEU A 84 -7.74 8.00 -0.80
C LEU A 84 -9.21 8.41 -0.67
N ARG A 85 -10.14 7.64 -1.27
CA ARG A 85 -11.58 7.90 -1.14
C ARG A 85 -12.08 7.73 0.29
N ASP A 86 -11.60 6.73 1.01
CA ASP A 86 -12.05 6.44 2.38
C ASP A 86 -11.50 7.44 3.40
N VAL A 87 -10.28 7.95 3.20
CA VAL A 87 -9.68 9.01 4.03
C VAL A 87 -10.27 10.39 3.72
N SER A 88 -10.67 10.64 2.46
CA SER A 88 -11.26 11.92 2.05
C SER A 88 -12.74 12.09 2.43
N LYS A 89 -13.40 11.03 2.91
CA LYS A 89 -14.78 11.11 3.43
C LYS A 89 -14.75 11.66 4.85
N GLU A 90 -14.80 12.97 4.96
CA GLU A 90 -14.88 13.69 6.24
C GLU A 90 -16.28 13.50 6.85
N ASP A 91 -16.46 12.46 7.67
CA ASP A 91 -17.73 12.18 8.34
C ASP A 91 -17.81 12.99 9.64
N ASN A 92 -18.60 14.07 9.64
CA ASN A 92 -18.72 15.09 10.69
C ASN A 92 -19.28 14.61 12.05
N SER A 93 -19.39 13.29 12.28
CA SER A 93 -19.93 12.72 13.52
C SER A 93 -18.82 12.31 14.51
N ARG A 94 -18.49 13.25 15.38
CA ARG A 94 -17.26 13.41 16.20
C ARG A 94 -16.76 12.25 17.10
N ARG A 95 -17.41 11.08 17.18
CA ARG A 95 -16.96 9.99 18.09
C ARG A 95 -17.09 8.57 17.54
N SER A 96 -18.28 8.19 17.06
CA SER A 96 -18.46 6.85 16.46
C SER A 96 -17.86 6.75 15.05
N ALA A 97 -17.61 7.89 14.40
CA ALA A 97 -16.93 7.94 13.12
C ALA A 97 -15.41 7.72 13.28
N SER A 98 -14.76 8.29 14.30
CA SER A 98 -13.30 8.17 14.47
C SER A 98 -12.84 6.72 14.67
N LEU A 99 -13.52 5.95 15.52
CA LEU A 99 -13.23 4.51 15.71
C LEU A 99 -13.42 3.71 14.42
N ARG A 100 -14.46 4.02 13.63
CA ARG A 100 -14.70 3.39 12.33
C ARG A 100 -13.63 3.78 11.30
N HIS A 101 -13.16 5.02 11.32
CA HIS A 101 -12.06 5.47 10.47
C HIS A 101 -10.74 4.77 10.81
N TYR A 102 -10.38 4.69 12.09
CA TYR A 102 -9.16 3.98 12.50
C TYR A 102 -9.22 2.48 12.19
N LYS A 103 -10.38 1.84 12.39
CA LYS A 103 -10.56 0.43 12.01
C LYS A 103 -10.38 0.22 10.50
N LYS A 104 -11.01 1.07 9.68
CA LYS A 104 -10.81 1.02 8.22
C LYS A 104 -9.35 1.26 7.84
N LEU A 105 -8.68 2.19 8.52
CA LEU A 105 -7.28 2.49 8.25
C LEU A 105 -6.39 1.29 8.57
N ILE A 106 -6.62 0.60 9.68
CA ILE A 106 -5.95 -0.66 10.03
C ILE A 106 -6.21 -1.73 8.95
N ASP A 107 -7.46 -1.94 8.55
CA ASP A 107 -7.82 -2.93 7.53
C ASP A 107 -7.12 -2.64 6.19
N HIS A 108 -7.04 -1.36 5.81
CA HIS A 108 -6.29 -0.90 4.65
C HIS A 108 -4.78 -1.15 4.80
N THR A 109 -4.18 -0.78 5.93
CA THR A 109 -2.75 -1.01 6.22
C THR A 109 -2.39 -2.48 6.09
N LEU A 110 -3.18 -3.39 6.69
CA LEU A 110 -2.95 -4.84 6.57
C LEU A 110 -2.99 -5.32 5.12
N ARG A 111 -3.88 -4.75 4.31
CA ARG A 111 -3.98 -5.08 2.90
C ARG A 111 -2.79 -4.55 2.11
N LEU A 112 -2.33 -3.34 2.41
CA LEU A 112 -1.13 -2.75 1.83
C LEU A 112 0.11 -3.60 2.15
N ASP A 113 0.26 -4.05 3.40
CA ASP A 113 1.37 -4.91 3.80
C ASP A 113 1.39 -6.23 3.05
N HIS A 114 0.22 -6.86 2.88
CA HIS A 114 0.14 -8.10 2.09
C HIS A 114 0.52 -7.86 0.62
N LEU A 115 0.09 -6.75 0.02
CA LEU A 115 0.49 -6.37 -1.34
C LEU A 115 1.99 -6.07 -1.43
N ASN A 116 2.56 -5.42 -0.41
CA ASN A 116 3.99 -5.16 -0.31
C ASN A 116 4.80 -6.44 -0.25
N GLN A 117 4.39 -7.41 0.57
CA GLN A 117 5.05 -8.72 0.67
C GLN A 117 5.01 -9.48 -0.67
N GLN A 118 3.86 -9.44 -1.35
CA GLN A 118 3.75 -10.03 -2.69
C GLN A 118 4.69 -9.34 -3.68
N ALA A 119 4.71 -8.01 -3.69
CA ALA A 119 5.55 -7.23 -4.59
C ALA A 119 7.04 -7.46 -4.34
N GLN A 120 7.48 -7.44 -3.07
CA GLN A 120 8.86 -7.74 -2.69
C GLN A 120 9.27 -9.16 -3.09
N SER A 121 8.39 -10.14 -2.89
CA SER A 121 8.65 -11.52 -3.33
C SER A 121 8.85 -11.61 -4.85
N ARG A 122 8.04 -10.87 -5.62
CA ARG A 122 8.17 -10.81 -7.08
C ARG A 122 9.44 -10.06 -7.51
N LEU A 123 9.75 -8.92 -6.91
CA LEU A 123 10.98 -8.16 -7.15
C LEU A 123 12.22 -9.00 -6.83
N HIS A 124 12.19 -9.79 -5.76
CA HIS A 124 13.26 -10.71 -5.43
C HIS A 124 13.47 -11.75 -6.54
N LEU A 125 12.41 -12.41 -7.02
CA LEU A 125 12.50 -13.35 -8.14
C LEU A 125 13.02 -12.70 -9.43
N LEU A 126 12.66 -11.45 -9.69
CA LEU A 126 13.17 -10.68 -10.82
C LEU A 126 14.68 -10.43 -10.69
N SER A 127 15.15 -10.02 -9.50
CA SER A 127 16.58 -9.77 -9.24
C SER A 127 17.46 -11.01 -9.36
N LEU A 128 16.92 -12.19 -9.01
CA LEU A 128 17.62 -13.47 -9.18
C LEU A 128 17.73 -13.89 -10.64
N SER A 129 16.83 -13.41 -11.50
CA SER A 129 16.82 -13.74 -12.93
C SER A 129 17.75 -12.85 -13.76
N THR A 130 18.29 -11.79 -13.17
CA THR A 130 19.24 -10.85 -13.80
C THR A 130 20.70 -11.10 -13.42
N SER A 131 20.98 -12.14 -12.62
CA SER A 131 22.34 -12.55 -12.20
C SER A 131 22.93 -13.66 -13.08
#